data_AF-A0A1I7WG80-F1
#
_entry.id   AF-A0A1I7WG80-F1
#
_cell.length_a   1.000
_cell.length_b   1.000
_cell.length_c   1.000
_cell.angle_alpha   90.00
_cell.angle_beta   90.00
_cell.angle_gamma   90.00
#
_symmetry.space_group_name_H-M   'P 1'
#
loop_
_entity.id
_entity.type
_entity.pdbx_description
1 polymer ?
#
loop_
_entity_poly.entity_id
_entity_poly.type
_entity_poly.pdbx_seq_one_letter_code
_entity_poly.pdbx_strand_id
1 'polypeptide(L)'
;MDHLVREPSTNVQLGIDFEDFVTETRALKRESHKTTREVAEELSVDDSTVARHLHQMGKSNKFDKWVSLELNESRKNRRYEICSAPLFRSKSDQFLNRIVTYDEKWIPYDNRRRSAQ
;
A
#
# COMPACT_ATOMS: atom_id res chain seq x y z
N MET A 1 28.37 -47.36 4.10
CA MET A 1 27.65 -46.49 5.06
C MET A 1 27.60 -45.15 4.36
N ASP A 2 26.56 -45.02 3.54
CA ASP A 2 26.64 -44.24 2.32
C ASP A 2 26.21 -42.81 2.60
N HIS A 3 26.98 -41.87 2.07
CA HIS A 3 26.74 -40.45 2.17
C HIS A 3 25.46 -40.10 1.40
N LEU A 4 24.38 -39.76 2.11
CA LEU A 4 23.19 -39.14 1.53
C LEU A 4 23.54 -37.71 1.11
N VAL A 5 24.02 -37.57 -0.12
CA VAL A 5 24.08 -36.29 -0.83
C VAL A 5 22.64 -35.86 -1.10
N ARG A 6 22.27 -34.71 -0.53
CA ARG A 6 20.98 -34.07 -0.79
C ARG A 6 20.97 -33.57 -2.23
N GLU A 7 20.37 -34.35 -3.12
CA GLU A 7 20.02 -33.92 -4.49
C GLU A 7 19.02 -32.75 -4.40
N PRO A 8 19.33 -31.53 -4.91
CA PRO A 8 18.30 -30.55 -5.19
C PRO A 8 17.72 -30.84 -6.57
N SER A 9 16.81 -31.81 -6.64
CA SER A 9 15.87 -31.96 -7.77
C SER A 9 14.49 -31.56 -7.25
N THR A 10 13.72 -30.70 -7.86
CA THR A 10 13.59 -30.40 -9.29
C THR A 10 13.49 -28.89 -9.48
N ASN A 11 14.22 -28.40 -10.48
CA ASN A 11 13.88 -27.19 -11.18
C ASN A 11 12.55 -27.50 -11.89
N VAL A 12 11.42 -27.29 -11.20
CA VAL A 12 10.14 -27.20 -11.88
C VAL A 12 10.24 -25.89 -12.64
N GLN A 13 10.60 -26.00 -13.93
CA GLN A 13 10.32 -24.96 -14.90
C GLN A 13 8.79 -24.87 -14.94
N LEU A 14 8.20 -24.16 -13.96
CA LEU A 14 6.81 -23.74 -14.03
C LEU A 14 6.79 -22.84 -15.25
N GLY A 15 6.22 -23.36 -16.33
CA GLY A 15 6.00 -22.66 -17.59
C GLY A 15 4.97 -21.56 -17.39
N ILE A 16 5.38 -20.56 -16.63
CA ILE A 16 4.77 -19.24 -16.61
C ILE A 16 5.87 -18.39 -17.19
N ASP A 17 5.65 -17.94 -18.42
CA ASP A 17 6.61 -17.04 -19.03
C ASP A 17 6.80 -15.86 -18.06
N PHE A 18 8.05 -15.44 -17.87
CA PHE A 18 8.36 -14.28 -17.03
C PHE A 18 7.46 -13.07 -17.38
N GLU A 19 7.06 -12.98 -18.65
CA GLU A 19 6.09 -12.02 -19.19
C GLU A 19 4.66 -12.16 -18.64
N ASP A 20 4.19 -13.38 -18.36
CA ASP A 20 2.87 -13.63 -17.75
C ASP A 20 2.85 -13.16 -16.29
N PHE A 21 3.93 -13.44 -15.53
CA PHE A 21 4.09 -12.91 -14.17
C PHE A 21 4.16 -11.38 -14.15
N VAL A 22 4.87 -10.78 -15.12
CA VAL A 22 4.96 -9.31 -15.27
C VAL A 22 3.61 -8.70 -15.65
N THR A 23 2.77 -9.42 -16.40
CA THR A 23 1.45 -8.96 -16.84
C THR A 23 0.42 -9.05 -15.70
N GLU A 24 0.45 -10.13 -14.92
CA GLU A 24 -0.38 -10.31 -13.71
C GLU A 24 -0.02 -9.30 -12.61
N THR A 25 1.28 -9.04 -12.41
CA THR A 25 1.72 -8.01 -11.45
C THR A 25 1.41 -6.58 -11.90
N ARG A 26 1.22 -6.34 -13.21
CA ARG A 26 0.59 -5.10 -13.69
C ARG A 26 -0.89 -5.05 -13.33
N ALA A 27 -1.59 -6.18 -13.26
CA ALA A 27 -2.97 -6.25 -12.76
C ALA A 27 -3.06 -6.03 -11.23
N LEU A 28 -2.04 -6.42 -10.45
CA LEU A 28 -1.91 -6.03 -9.02
C LEU A 28 -1.85 -4.52 -8.81
N LYS A 29 -1.51 -3.74 -9.84
CA LYS A 29 -1.62 -2.27 -9.80
C LYS A 29 -3.08 -1.80 -9.76
N ARG A 30 -4.02 -2.60 -10.27
CA ARG A 30 -5.47 -2.31 -10.27
C ARG A 30 -6.15 -2.78 -8.99
N GLU A 31 -5.69 -3.90 -8.42
CA GLU A 31 -6.19 -4.45 -7.15
C GLU A 31 -5.04 -4.58 -6.14
N SER A 32 -4.73 -3.47 -5.45
CA SER A 32 -3.59 -3.37 -4.53
C SER A 32 -3.71 -4.22 -3.25
N HIS A 33 -4.85 -4.88 -3.03
CA HIS A 33 -5.18 -5.58 -1.78
C HIS A 33 -5.14 -7.10 -1.90
N LYS A 34 -4.82 -7.67 -3.07
CA LYS A 34 -4.66 -9.13 -3.22
C LYS A 34 -3.50 -9.62 -2.36
N THR A 35 -3.71 -10.74 -1.68
CA THR A 35 -2.69 -11.44 -0.89
C THR A 35 -1.73 -12.22 -1.80
N THR A 36 -0.52 -12.51 -1.32
CA THR A 36 0.45 -13.32 -2.08
C THR A 36 -0.09 -14.70 -2.41
N ARG A 37 -0.93 -15.25 -1.53
CA ARG A 37 -1.56 -16.56 -1.70
C ARG A 37 -2.64 -16.56 -2.79
N GLU A 38 -3.48 -15.53 -2.87
CA GLU A 38 -4.48 -15.42 -3.95
C GLU A 38 -3.79 -15.34 -5.32
N VAL A 39 -2.69 -14.57 -5.39
CA VAL A 39 -1.86 -14.47 -6.59
C VAL A 39 -1.18 -15.81 -6.92
N ALA A 40 -0.71 -16.53 -5.89
CA ALA A 40 -0.10 -17.84 -6.04
C ALA A 40 -1.10 -18.88 -6.57
N GLU A 41 -2.34 -18.86 -6.08
CA GLU A 41 -3.43 -19.73 -6.53
C GLU A 41 -3.86 -19.40 -7.97
N GLU A 42 -4.00 -18.12 -8.32
CA GLU A 42 -4.32 -17.64 -9.68
C GLU A 42 -3.24 -18.05 -10.70
N LEU A 43 -1.98 -17.92 -10.31
CA LEU A 43 -0.83 -18.28 -11.15
C LEU A 43 -0.45 -19.77 -11.07
N SER A 44 -1.07 -20.56 -10.19
CA SER A 44 -0.65 -21.94 -9.89
C SER A 44 0.84 -22.07 -9.53
N VAL A 45 1.36 -21.10 -8.76
CA VAL A 45 2.75 -21.04 -8.27
C VAL A 45 2.76 -21.21 -6.76
N ASP A 46 3.90 -21.60 -6.21
CA ASP A 46 4.13 -21.53 -4.77
C ASP A 46 4.20 -20.07 -4.25
N ASP A 47 3.55 -19.82 -3.10
CA ASP A 47 3.48 -18.51 -2.44
C ASP A 47 4.87 -17.90 -2.17
N SER A 48 5.88 -18.72 -1.84
CA SER A 48 7.24 -18.25 -1.60
C SER A 48 7.90 -17.66 -2.85
N THR A 49 7.53 -18.15 -4.03
CA THR A 49 8.05 -17.64 -5.30
C THR A 49 7.46 -16.27 -5.61
N VAL A 50 6.16 -16.08 -5.35
CA VAL A 50 5.48 -14.79 -5.46
C VAL A 50 6.08 -13.77 -4.48
N ALA A 51 6.27 -14.16 -3.21
CA ALA A 51 6.86 -13.31 -2.19
C ALA A 51 8.30 -12.88 -2.53
N ARG A 52 9.14 -13.82 -2.98
CA ARG A 52 10.53 -13.54 -3.40
C ARG A 52 10.57 -12.56 -4.55
N HIS A 53 9.70 -12.74 -5.54
CA HIS A 53 9.67 -11.84 -6.70
C HIS A 53 9.17 -10.44 -6.32
N LEU A 54 8.12 -10.32 -5.50
CA LEU A 54 7.65 -9.04 -4.98
C LEU A 54 8.76 -8.29 -4.23
N HIS A 55 9.56 -9.01 -3.45
CA HIS A 55 10.72 -8.45 -2.75
C HIS A 55 11.80 -7.94 -3.73
N GLN A 56 12.14 -8.71 -4.77
CA GLN A 56 13.07 -8.30 -5.82
C GLN A 56 12.60 -7.05 -6.58
N MET A 57 11.29 -6.88 -6.75
CA MET A 57 10.69 -5.68 -7.34
C MET A 57 10.58 -4.49 -6.37
N GLY A 58 11.02 -4.63 -5.12
CA GLY A 58 10.91 -3.59 -4.10
C GLY A 58 9.48 -3.32 -3.63
N LYS A 59 8.55 -4.26 -3.83
CA LYS A 59 7.18 -4.17 -3.32
C LYS A 59 7.16 -4.60 -1.85
N SER A 60 6.46 -3.81 -1.04
CA SER A 60 6.22 -4.10 0.37
C SER A 60 4.74 -3.95 0.65
N ASN A 61 4.23 -4.79 1.56
CA ASN A 61 2.87 -4.63 2.07
C ASN A 61 2.80 -3.32 2.87
N LYS A 62 1.87 -2.44 2.51
CA LYS A 62 1.57 -1.21 3.24
C LYS A 62 0.12 -1.25 3.62
N PHE A 63 -0.15 -1.09 4.91
CA PHE A 63 -1.52 -0.94 5.37
C PHE A 63 -2.18 0.28 4.74
N ASP A 64 -3.46 0.12 4.48
CA ASP A 64 -4.29 1.21 3.99
C ASP A 64 -4.31 2.36 4.99
N LYS A 65 -4.36 3.57 4.43
CA LYS A 65 -4.52 4.76 5.24
C LYS A 65 -5.97 4.87 5.64
N TRP A 66 -6.22 4.96 6.95
CA TRP A 66 -7.53 5.32 7.46
C TRP A 66 -7.91 6.72 6.96
N VAL A 67 -8.89 6.78 6.06
CA VAL A 67 -9.50 8.04 5.61
C VAL A 67 -10.81 8.20 6.36
N SER A 68 -10.86 9.20 7.25
CA SER A 68 -11.96 9.41 8.21
C SER A 68 -13.35 9.65 7.59
N LEU A 69 -13.45 9.83 6.27
CA LEU A 69 -14.73 10.04 5.59
C LEU A 69 -14.63 9.68 4.12
N GLU A 70 -15.57 8.86 3.63
CA GLU A 70 -15.76 8.67 2.20
C GLU A 70 -16.22 9.99 1.56
N LEU A 71 -15.35 10.56 0.72
CA LEU A 71 -15.62 11.83 0.05
C LEU A 71 -16.41 11.56 -1.23
N ASN A 72 -17.69 11.90 -1.21
CA ASN A 72 -18.46 12.03 -2.45
C ASN A 72 -17.87 13.16 -3.33
N GLU A 73 -18.11 13.11 -4.63
CA GLU A 73 -17.52 14.03 -5.61
C GLU A 73 -17.84 15.50 -5.29
N SER A 74 -19.06 15.78 -4.83
CA SER A 74 -19.46 17.12 -4.37
C SER A 74 -18.65 17.61 -3.16
N ARG A 75 -18.30 16.72 -2.22
CA ARG A 75 -17.45 17.05 -1.07
C ARG A 75 -16.01 17.27 -1.49
N LYS A 76 -15.52 16.55 -2.50
CA LYS A 76 -14.18 16.77 -3.08
C LYS A 76 -14.11 18.14 -3.76
N ASN A 77 -15.07 18.46 -4.63
CA ASN A 77 -15.12 19.74 -5.33
C ASN A 77 -15.23 20.91 -4.36
N ARG A 78 -16.09 20.81 -3.34
CA ARG A 78 -16.20 21.84 -2.31
C ARG A 78 -14.89 22.07 -1.56
N ARG A 79 -14.14 21.00 -1.24
CA ARG A 79 -12.80 21.12 -0.63
C ARG A 79 -11.80 21.77 -1.58
N TYR A 80 -11.82 21.39 -2.85
CA TYR A 80 -10.95 21.97 -3.89
C TYR A 80 -11.19 23.48 -4.02
N GLU A 81 -12.45 23.91 -4.13
CA GLU A 81 -12.83 25.32 -4.22
C GLU A 81 -12.38 26.10 -2.98
N ILE A 82 -12.67 25.60 -1.77
CA ILE A 82 -12.27 26.25 -0.51
C ILE A 82 -10.75 26.36 -0.39
N CYS A 83 -9.99 25.34 -0.80
CA CYS A 83 -8.53 25.35 -0.72
C CYS A 83 -7.87 26.20 -1.82
N SER A 84 -8.53 26.37 -2.98
CA SER A 84 -7.96 27.09 -4.12
C SER A 84 -7.69 28.57 -3.80
N ALA A 85 -8.66 29.28 -3.21
CA ALA A 85 -8.54 30.72 -2.96
C ALA A 85 -7.45 31.09 -1.94
N PRO A 86 -7.33 30.43 -0.77
CA PRO A 86 -6.22 30.65 0.15
C PRO A 86 -4.86 30.29 -0.45
N LEU A 87 -4.79 29.24 -1.26
CA LEU A 87 -3.55 28.83 -1.94
C LEU A 87 -3.04 29.92 -2.88
N PHE A 88 -3.93 30.52 -3.69
CA PHE A 88 -3.54 31.63 -4.57
C PHE A 88 -3.16 32.89 -3.78
N ARG A 89 -3.91 33.23 -2.73
CA ARG A 89 -3.58 34.37 -1.87
C ARG A 89 -2.24 34.23 -1.15
N SER A 90 -1.83 33.00 -0.84
CA SER A 90 -0.57 32.75 -0.12
C SER A 90 0.68 33.20 -0.89
N LYS A 91 0.57 33.32 -2.22
CA LYS A 91 1.67 33.78 -3.08
C LYS A 91 1.83 35.30 -3.09
N SER A 92 0.77 36.04 -2.75
CA SER A 92 0.73 37.51 -2.82
C SER A 92 0.73 38.18 -1.45
N ASP A 93 0.13 37.56 -0.43
CA ASP A 93 0.11 38.05 0.95
C ASP A 93 0.49 36.92 1.90
N GLN A 94 1.34 37.22 2.88
CA GLN A 94 1.80 36.27 3.89
C GLN A 94 0.77 36.17 5.04
N PHE A 95 -0.49 35.85 4.72
CA PHE A 95 -1.59 35.86 5.70
C PHE A 95 -1.52 34.73 6.73
N LEU A 96 -0.71 33.70 6.50
CA LEU A 96 -0.59 32.54 7.40
C LEU A 96 -0.16 32.91 8.82
N ASN A 97 0.66 33.96 8.98
CA ASN A 97 1.11 34.43 10.29
C ASN A 97 0.01 35.16 11.09
N ARG A 98 -1.13 35.47 10.47
CA ARG A 98 -2.29 36.12 11.12
C ARG A 98 -3.38 35.12 11.53
N ILE A 99 -3.28 33.85 11.10
CA ILE A 99 -4.31 32.86 11.38
C ILE A 99 -4.17 32.37 12.82
N VAL A 100 -5.25 32.50 13.58
CA VAL A 100 -5.42 31.83 14.88
C VAL A 100 -6.46 30.72 14.70
N THR A 101 -6.08 29.47 14.99
CA THR A 101 -6.98 28.31 14.93
C THR A 101 -7.25 27.76 16.32
N TYR A 102 -8.44 27.19 16.52
CA TYR A 102 -8.81 26.49 17.74
C TYR A 102 -9.58 25.21 17.36
N ASP A 103 -9.29 24.11 18.04
CA ASP A 103 -9.99 22.84 17.90
C ASP A 103 -9.96 22.11 19.24
N GLU A 104 -10.97 21.28 19.49
CA GLU A 104 -11.10 20.53 20.73
C GLU A 104 -10.68 19.08 20.54
N LYS A 105 -9.83 18.60 21.43
CA LYS A 105 -9.35 17.22 21.41
C LYS A 105 -9.66 16.53 22.72
N TRP A 106 -10.35 15.40 22.64
CA TRP A 106 -10.54 14.51 23.77
C TRP A 106 -9.20 13.90 24.22
N ILE A 107 -8.87 14.06 25.50
CA ILE A 107 -7.70 13.44 26.13
C ILE A 107 -8.21 12.27 26.97
N PRO A 108 -7.94 11.01 26.58
CA PRO A 108 -8.35 9.86 27.36
C PRO A 108 -7.53 9.75 28.64
N TYR A 109 -8.14 9.24 29.71
CA TYR A 109 -7.49 9.05 31.01
C TYR A 109 -6.34 8.03 30.96
N ASP A 110 -6.52 6.93 30.22
CA ASP A 110 -5.49 5.92 29.98
C ASP A 110 -5.20 5.84 28.47
N ASN A 111 -3.95 6.16 28.08
CA ASN A 111 -3.46 6.13 26.70
C ASN A 111 -2.26 5.17 26.57
N ARG A 112 -2.33 3.98 27.17
CA ARG A 112 -1.34 2.93 26.94
C ARG A 112 -1.18 2.64 25.46
N ARG A 113 -0.01 2.97 24.92
CA ARG A 113 0.38 2.56 23.56
C ARG A 113 0.50 1.03 23.57
N ARG A 114 -0.25 0.34 22.71
CA ARG A 114 0.09 -1.05 22.40
C ARG A 114 1.48 -1.02 21.78
N SER A 115 2.45 -1.69 22.40
CA SER A 115 3.72 -2.01 21.76
C SER A 115 3.42 -2.70 20.44
N ALA A 116 4.04 -2.23 19.36
CA ALA A 116 3.83 -2.78 18.02
C ALA A 116 4.05 -4.30 18.05
N GLN A 117 3.03 -5.06 17.64
CA GLN A 117 3.19 -6.46 17.22
C GLN A 117 3.61 -6.47 15.76
#